data_AF-A0A2E0NCD2-F1
#
_entry.id   AF-A0A2E0NCD2-F1
#
_cell.length_a   1.000
_cell.length_b   1.000
_cell.length_c   1.000
_cell.angle_alpha   90.00
_cell.angle_beta   90.00
_cell.angle_gamma   90.00
#
_symmetry.space_group_name_H-M   'P 1'
#
loop_
_entity.id
_entity.type
_entity.pdbx_description
1 polymer ?
#
loop_
_entity_poly.entity_id
_entity_poly.type
_entity_poly.pdbx_seq_one_letter_code
_entity_poly.pdbx_strand_id
1 'polypeptide(L)'
;MVEEEATWLLKMQHANLDLRKPKSLKKLILQLNQKPGIFIRNSKGILGYANMQRFGEIIELHTLVIDPKFRGEGHSHKLVYSAWERWKQDPILHGKSFAGKINVFDDGDKNEIKLPCQLVAFTRSAALASSLTSAGFRIAIPKRKWWSLWIIKSQLGQLNTSSLFNLFLNRFLVFLKMLVGEVIPVNNIKSGFFRRFLQKRRRLMHQLSNLKEYKLFILSTEMQNKEWPRKGGPNEEYYHPLEEINVATFSKEKQIESEEIIEWDSGETEKIPYVDLSK
;
A
#
# COMPACT_ATOMS: atom_id res chain seq x y z
N MET A 1 21.05 10.12 11.17
CA MET A 1 19.62 9.68 11.23
C MET A 1 18.94 9.71 9.87
N VAL A 2 18.77 10.85 9.19
CA VAL A 2 18.08 10.88 7.88
C VAL A 2 18.85 10.17 6.77
N GLU A 3 20.19 10.21 6.79
CA GLU A 3 21.01 9.47 5.84
C GLU A 3 20.87 7.95 5.98
N GLU A 4 20.75 7.45 7.21
CA GLU A 4 20.49 6.04 7.52
C GLU A 4 19.10 5.60 7.01
N GLU A 5 18.07 6.42 7.24
CA GLU A 5 16.73 6.20 6.67
C GLU A 5 16.76 6.18 5.15
N ALA A 6 17.52 7.11 4.57
CA ALA A 6 17.59 7.25 3.14
C ALA A 6 18.29 6.05 2.48
N THR A 7 19.39 5.59 3.07
CA THR A 7 20.13 4.41 2.62
C THR A 7 19.29 3.13 2.78
N TRP A 8 18.60 2.96 3.91
CA TRP A 8 17.70 1.84 4.12
C TRP A 8 16.54 1.84 3.11
N LEU A 9 15.88 2.98 2.88
CA LEU A 9 14.76 3.07 1.95
C LEU A 9 15.22 2.85 0.50
N LEU A 10 16.41 3.34 0.14
CA LEU A 10 17.01 3.11 -1.16
C LEU A 10 17.24 1.61 -1.40
N LYS A 11 17.78 0.89 -0.40
CA LYS A 11 17.94 -0.56 -0.43
C LYS A 11 16.59 -1.27 -0.64
N MET A 12 15.55 -0.88 0.12
CA MET A 12 14.21 -1.44 -0.03
C MET A 12 13.61 -1.20 -1.42
N GLN A 13 13.80 -0.01 -2.00
CA GLN A 13 13.34 0.33 -3.35
C GLN A 13 14.07 -0.46 -4.44
N HIS A 14 15.36 -0.73 -4.28
CA HIS A 14 16.11 -1.57 -5.21
C HIS A 14 15.68 -3.04 -5.17
N ALA A 15 15.34 -3.55 -3.98
CA ALA A 15 14.93 -4.94 -3.78
C ALA A 15 13.48 -5.22 -4.25
N ASN A 16 12.55 -4.29 -4.01
CA ASN A 16 11.12 -4.51 -4.29
C ASN A 16 10.69 -3.76 -5.56
N LEU A 17 10.32 -4.49 -6.62
CA LEU A 17 9.89 -3.91 -7.91
C LEU A 17 8.53 -3.20 -7.85
N ASP A 18 7.68 -3.53 -6.87
CA ASP A 18 6.41 -2.84 -6.65
C ASP A 18 6.57 -1.41 -6.17
N LEU A 19 7.67 -1.11 -5.47
CA LEU A 19 7.94 0.23 -4.98
C LEU A 19 8.28 1.18 -6.13
N ARG A 20 8.37 2.47 -5.82
CA ARG A 20 8.76 3.47 -6.82
C ARG A 20 10.21 3.28 -7.27
N LYS A 21 10.49 3.73 -8.49
CA LYS A 21 11.85 3.88 -9.01
C LYS A 21 12.75 4.58 -7.98
N PRO A 22 13.89 3.98 -7.59
CA PRO A 22 14.80 4.56 -6.63
C PRO A 22 15.36 5.89 -7.14
N LYS A 23 15.40 6.88 -6.24
CA LYS A 23 16.05 8.18 -6.48
C LYS A 23 17.53 8.07 -6.12
N SER A 24 18.33 9.06 -6.55
CA SER A 24 19.67 9.19 -5.99
C SER A 24 19.60 9.48 -4.49
N LEU A 25 20.58 8.99 -3.73
CA LEU A 25 20.64 9.14 -2.28
C LEU A 25 20.47 10.60 -1.85
N LYS A 26 21.19 11.54 -2.48
CA LYS A 26 21.07 12.98 -2.23
C LYS A 26 19.63 13.50 -2.39
N LYS A 27 18.93 13.09 -3.46
CA LYS A 27 17.54 13.49 -3.71
C LYS A 27 16.57 12.89 -2.69
N LEU A 28 16.88 11.69 -2.20
CA LEU A 28 16.06 11.00 -1.22
C LEU A 28 16.24 11.62 0.18
N ILE A 29 17.47 11.98 0.58
CA ILE A 29 17.75 12.74 1.81
C ILE A 29 17.00 14.08 1.80
N LEU A 30 17.12 14.84 0.70
CA LEU A 30 16.39 16.12 0.55
C LEU A 30 14.87 15.93 0.66
N GLN A 31 14.34 14.86 0.05
CA GLN A 31 12.92 14.56 0.15
C GLN A 31 12.50 14.23 1.58
N LEU A 32 13.25 13.40 2.30
CA LEU A 32 12.92 13.01 3.68
C LEU A 32 12.98 14.21 4.63
N ASN A 33 13.92 15.13 4.42
CA ASN A 33 13.99 16.39 5.19
C ASN A 33 12.77 17.29 4.94
N GLN A 34 12.28 17.37 3.70
CA GLN A 34 11.15 18.25 3.35
C GLN A 34 9.79 17.63 3.68
N LYS A 35 9.67 16.31 3.50
CA LYS A 35 8.43 15.55 3.65
C LYS A 35 8.77 14.23 4.34
N PRO A 36 8.91 14.26 5.68
CA PRO A 36 9.24 13.04 6.43
C PRO A 36 8.10 12.04 6.24
N GLY A 37 8.48 10.79 5.97
CA GLY A 37 7.54 9.67 6.04
C GLY A 37 7.38 9.19 7.48
N ILE A 38 6.72 8.06 7.65
CA ILE A 38 6.56 7.39 8.94
C ILE A 38 7.54 6.23 8.97
N PHE A 39 8.43 6.20 9.96
CA PHE A 39 9.35 5.09 10.18
C PHE A 39 9.02 4.41 11.50
N ILE A 40 9.07 3.07 11.50
CA ILE A 40 9.07 2.28 12.73
C ILE A 40 10.48 1.72 12.94
N ARG A 41 10.95 1.78 14.19
CA ARG A 41 12.31 1.39 14.58
C ARG A 41 12.28 0.57 15.86
N ASN A 42 13.29 -0.27 16.05
CA ASN A 42 13.62 -0.90 17.34
C ASN A 42 15.13 -0.82 17.60
N SER A 43 15.61 -1.51 18.64
CA SER A 43 17.04 -1.61 18.97
C SER A 43 17.89 -2.25 17.87
N LYS A 44 17.29 -3.01 16.94
CA LYS A 44 17.95 -3.68 15.82
C LYS A 44 17.95 -2.84 14.52
N GLY A 45 17.33 -1.65 14.52
CA GLY A 45 17.31 -0.71 13.39
C GLY A 45 15.92 -0.37 12.88
N ILE A 46 15.83 -0.02 11.59
CA ILE A 46 14.58 0.37 10.92
C ILE A 46 13.79 -0.88 10.53
N LEU A 47 12.54 -0.97 10.99
CA LEU A 47 11.63 -2.08 10.72
C LEU A 47 10.81 -1.86 9.46
N GLY A 48 10.37 -0.63 9.24
CA GLY A 48 9.47 -0.31 8.15
C GLY A 48 9.29 1.17 7.90
N TYR A 49 8.67 1.47 6.77
CA TYR A 49 8.41 2.81 6.29
C TYR A 49 7.06 2.92 5.61
N ALA A 50 6.33 4.00 5.90
CA ALA A 50 5.16 4.42 5.14
C ALA A 50 5.29 5.87 4.67
N ASN A 51 4.66 6.15 3.53
CA ASN A 51 4.51 7.50 3.02
C ASN A 51 3.12 7.68 2.42
N MET A 52 2.59 8.90 2.58
CA MET A 52 1.32 9.30 1.99
C MET A 52 1.53 10.38 0.93
N GLN A 53 0.68 10.37 -0.09
CA GLN A 53 0.71 11.35 -1.16
C GLN A 53 -0.71 11.81 -1.51
N ARG A 54 -0.91 13.13 -1.54
CA ARG A 54 -2.18 13.73 -1.94
C ARG A 54 -2.32 13.78 -3.47
N PHE A 55 -3.51 13.45 -3.97
CA PHE A 55 -3.93 13.63 -5.36
C PHE A 55 -5.33 14.27 -5.40
N GLY A 56 -5.41 15.59 -5.42
CA GLY A 56 -6.69 16.29 -5.33
C GLY A 56 -7.40 16.00 -4.01
N GLU A 57 -8.59 15.41 -4.07
CA GLU A 57 -9.44 15.09 -2.92
C GLU A 57 -9.18 13.70 -2.31
N ILE A 58 -8.15 12.98 -2.78
CA ILE A 58 -7.73 11.71 -2.21
C ILE A 58 -6.31 11.78 -1.66
N ILE A 59 -6.05 11.03 -0.61
CA ILE A 59 -4.72 10.78 -0.06
C ILE A 59 -4.43 9.30 -0.26
N GLU A 60 -3.35 8.99 -0.96
CA GLU A 60 -2.90 7.62 -1.15
C GLU A 60 -1.88 7.27 -0.07
N LEU A 61 -2.04 6.12 0.58
CA LEU A 61 -0.94 5.42 1.25
C LEU A 61 0.01 4.87 0.18
N HIS A 62 0.86 5.76 -0.31
CA HIS A 62 1.62 5.59 -1.55
C HIS A 62 2.75 4.58 -1.45
N THR A 63 3.42 4.54 -0.29
CA THR A 63 4.49 3.57 -0.02
C THR A 63 4.21 2.95 1.33
N LEU A 64 4.25 1.63 1.41
CA LEU A 64 4.37 0.91 2.67
C LEU A 64 5.31 -0.27 2.45
N VAL A 65 6.36 -0.36 3.27
CA VAL A 65 7.33 -1.44 3.19
C VAL A 65 7.82 -1.83 4.57
N ILE A 66 7.87 -3.13 4.82
CA ILE A 66 8.51 -3.75 5.99
C ILE A 66 9.78 -4.44 5.50
N ASP A 67 10.87 -4.28 6.25
CA ASP A 67 12.12 -5.01 5.98
C ASP A 67 11.80 -6.52 5.96
N PRO A 68 12.23 -7.27 4.94
CA PRO A 68 12.00 -8.70 4.85
C PRO A 68 12.32 -9.48 6.13
N LYS A 69 13.33 -9.03 6.91
CA LYS A 69 13.75 -9.70 8.15
C LYS A 69 12.74 -9.63 9.28
N PHE A 70 11.79 -8.70 9.23
CA PHE A 70 10.81 -8.45 10.30
C PHE A 70 9.36 -8.64 9.79
N ARG A 71 9.17 -9.36 8.68
CA ARG A 71 7.83 -9.72 8.20
C ARG A 71 7.26 -10.84 9.08
N GLY A 72 5.92 -10.95 9.14
CA GLY A 72 5.23 -11.91 10.02
C GLY A 72 5.01 -11.39 11.45
N GLU A 73 5.80 -10.42 11.92
CA GLU A 73 5.73 -9.91 13.30
C GLU A 73 4.63 -8.82 13.52
N GLY A 74 3.68 -8.68 12.59
CA GLY A 74 2.59 -7.70 12.70
C GLY A 74 2.98 -6.21 12.55
N HIS A 75 4.23 -5.87 12.20
CA HIS A 75 4.66 -4.47 12.04
C HIS A 75 3.93 -3.70 10.94
N SER A 76 3.37 -4.39 9.95
CA SER A 76 2.51 -3.76 8.92
C SER A 76 1.27 -3.12 9.53
N HIS A 77 0.63 -3.74 10.52
CA HIS A 77 -0.54 -3.19 11.20
C HIS A 77 -0.19 -1.92 11.95
N LYS A 78 0.94 -1.92 12.67
CA LYS A 78 1.45 -0.73 13.37
C LYS A 78 1.70 0.42 12.39
N LEU A 79 2.30 0.13 11.23
CA LEU A 79 2.58 1.14 10.21
C LEU A 79 1.33 1.71 9.54
N VAL A 80 0.34 0.86 9.25
CA VAL A 80 -0.96 1.31 8.71
C VAL A 80 -1.68 2.19 9.74
N TYR A 81 -1.66 1.79 11.02
CA TYR A 81 -2.25 2.58 12.10
C TYR A 81 -1.58 3.96 12.24
N SER A 82 -0.25 4.03 12.32
CA SER A 82 0.46 5.31 12.37
C SER A 82 0.19 6.18 11.13
N ALA A 83 0.01 5.56 9.95
CA ALA A 83 -0.39 6.29 8.74
C ALA A 83 -1.81 6.85 8.84
N TRP A 84 -2.75 6.08 9.38
CA TRP A 84 -4.12 6.52 9.63
C TRP A 84 -4.18 7.66 10.65
N GLU A 85 -3.45 7.57 11.77
CA GLU A 85 -3.39 8.64 12.77
C GLU A 85 -2.87 9.95 12.17
N ARG A 86 -1.76 9.87 11.44
CA ARG A 86 -1.22 11.03 10.75
C ARG A 86 -2.20 11.57 9.71
N TRP A 87 -2.86 10.72 8.94
CA TRP A 87 -3.88 11.16 7.98
C TRP A 87 -5.02 11.91 8.67
N LYS A 88 -5.46 11.48 9.85
CA LYS A 88 -6.53 12.13 10.61
C LYS A 88 -6.12 13.52 11.12
N GLN A 89 -4.83 13.71 11.44
CA GLN A 89 -4.35 14.89 12.18
C GLN A 89 -3.56 15.90 11.36
N ASP A 90 -2.97 15.51 10.22
CA ASP A 90 -1.99 16.34 9.49
C ASP A 90 -2.70 17.30 8.49
N PRO A 91 -2.84 18.61 8.80
CA PRO A 91 -3.53 19.55 7.92
C PRO A 91 -2.81 19.73 6.58
N ILE A 92 -1.48 19.55 6.55
CA ILE A 92 -0.68 19.68 5.33
C ILE A 92 -1.03 18.56 4.35
N LEU A 93 -1.30 17.34 4.83
CA LEU A 93 -1.77 16.25 3.98
C LEU A 93 -3.12 16.56 3.31
N HIS A 94 -3.98 17.31 4.00
CA HIS A 94 -5.25 17.81 3.47
C HIS A 94 -5.09 19.13 2.68
N GLY A 95 -3.86 19.64 2.57
CA GLY A 95 -3.47 20.92 1.97
C GLY A 95 -4.12 22.15 2.57
N LYS A 96 -4.36 22.11 3.87
CA LYS A 96 -4.57 23.30 4.70
C LYS A 96 -3.21 23.82 5.19
N SER A 97 -3.16 25.07 5.63
CA SER A 97 -1.98 25.62 6.30
C SER A 97 -1.76 24.95 7.66
N PHE A 98 -0.55 25.05 8.23
CA PHE A 98 -0.23 24.44 9.52
C PHE A 98 -1.14 24.94 10.67
N ALA A 99 -1.59 26.20 10.59
CA ALA A 99 -2.55 26.79 11.54
C ALA A 99 -4.01 26.41 11.24
N GLY A 100 -4.29 25.82 10.07
CA GLY A 100 -5.62 25.41 9.68
C GLY A 100 -6.04 24.17 10.46
N LYS A 101 -7.03 24.30 11.35
CA LYS A 101 -7.65 23.13 11.98
C LYS A 101 -8.32 22.26 10.90
N ILE A 102 -8.14 20.95 11.03
CA ILE A 102 -8.99 20.00 10.32
C ILE A 102 -10.32 20.08 11.05
N ASN A 103 -11.32 20.72 10.44
CA ASN A 103 -12.68 20.70 10.95
C ASN A 103 -13.17 19.26 10.75
N VAL A 104 -13.09 18.51 11.84
CA VAL A 104 -13.57 17.13 11.96
C VAL A 104 -15.09 17.15 12.13
N PHE A 105 -15.69 18.29 12.51
CA PHE A 105 -17.12 18.45 12.71
C PHE A 105 -17.68 19.46 11.70
N ASP A 106 -18.85 19.13 11.13
CA ASP A 106 -19.64 20.07 10.35
C ASP A 106 -20.60 20.81 11.31
N ASP A 107 -20.72 22.13 11.20
CA ASP A 107 -21.48 22.97 12.15
C ASP A 107 -23.01 22.73 12.10
N GLY A 108 -23.49 21.86 11.20
CA GLY A 108 -24.91 21.56 11.01
C GLY A 108 -25.37 20.16 11.43
N ASP A 109 -24.50 19.14 11.40
CA ASP A 109 -24.85 17.74 11.67
C ASP A 109 -23.88 17.15 12.71
N LYS A 110 -24.33 17.05 13.95
CA LYS A 110 -23.51 16.66 15.11
C LYS A 110 -22.96 15.22 15.07
N ASN A 111 -23.21 14.45 14.01
CA ASN A 111 -22.99 13.00 14.00
C ASN A 111 -22.01 12.48 12.94
N GLU A 112 -21.54 13.30 11.97
CA GLU A 112 -20.63 12.79 10.92
C GLU A 112 -19.32 13.57 10.80
N ILE A 113 -18.21 12.86 11.02
CA ILE A 113 -16.87 13.38 10.81
C ILE A 113 -16.53 13.27 9.33
N LYS A 114 -16.67 14.36 8.58
CA LYS A 114 -16.31 14.36 7.16
C LYS A 114 -14.90 14.92 6.96
N LEU A 115 -13.91 14.02 6.95
CA LEU A 115 -12.54 14.41 6.59
C LEU A 115 -12.48 14.86 5.12
N PRO A 116 -11.71 15.92 4.82
CA PRO A 116 -11.79 16.58 3.51
C PRO A 116 -11.14 15.76 2.39
N CYS A 117 -10.30 14.78 2.70
CA CYS A 117 -9.70 13.90 1.70
C CYS A 117 -9.80 12.44 2.12
N GLN A 118 -10.28 11.59 1.20
CA GLN A 118 -10.44 10.16 1.43
C GLN A 118 -9.09 9.43 1.39
N LEU A 119 -8.83 8.53 2.36
CA LEU A 119 -7.63 7.70 2.38
C LEU A 119 -7.83 6.44 1.51
N VAL A 120 -6.90 6.20 0.60
CA VAL A 120 -6.90 5.05 -0.31
C VAL A 120 -5.53 4.37 -0.34
N ALA A 121 -5.49 3.10 -0.73
CA ALA A 121 -4.26 2.34 -0.91
C ALA A 121 -4.36 1.42 -2.14
N PHE A 122 -3.26 1.21 -2.84
CA PHE A 122 -3.15 0.23 -3.92
C PHE A 122 -2.18 -0.86 -3.49
N THR A 123 -2.60 -2.12 -3.56
CA THR A 123 -1.71 -3.25 -3.28
C THR A 123 -2.09 -4.47 -4.09
N ARG A 124 -1.07 -5.25 -4.47
CA ARG A 124 -1.23 -6.64 -4.96
C ARG A 124 -0.84 -7.68 -3.89
N SER A 125 -0.13 -7.25 -2.83
CA SER A 125 0.34 -8.15 -1.77
C SER A 125 -0.81 -8.54 -0.84
N ALA A 126 -1.02 -9.84 -0.68
CA ALA A 126 -2.02 -10.41 0.22
C ALA A 126 -1.78 -10.00 1.69
N ALA A 127 -0.51 -9.99 2.13
CA ALA A 127 -0.15 -9.58 3.49
C ALA A 127 -0.56 -8.12 3.78
N LEU A 128 -0.24 -7.21 2.87
CA LEU A 128 -0.65 -5.80 3.01
C LEU A 128 -2.18 -5.64 2.88
N ALA A 129 -2.82 -6.41 2.00
CA ALA A 129 -4.27 -6.42 1.87
C ALA A 129 -4.98 -6.87 3.16
N SER A 130 -4.43 -7.86 3.86
CA SER A 130 -4.91 -8.30 5.17
C SER A 130 -4.77 -7.18 6.20
N SER A 131 -3.58 -6.55 6.28
CA SER A 131 -3.37 -5.42 7.20
C SER A 131 -4.30 -4.24 6.90
N LEU A 132 -4.55 -3.91 5.63
CA LEU A 132 -5.50 -2.86 5.23
C LEU A 132 -6.96 -3.24 5.58
N THR A 133 -7.35 -4.49 5.34
CA THR A 133 -8.70 -4.96 5.68
C THR A 133 -8.94 -4.92 7.20
N SER A 134 -7.96 -5.37 8.00
CA SER A 134 -8.01 -5.26 9.47
C SER A 134 -8.07 -3.81 9.96
N ALA A 135 -7.49 -2.90 9.17
CA ALA A 135 -7.50 -1.47 9.36
C ALA A 135 -8.82 -0.81 8.95
N GLY A 136 -9.80 -1.58 8.48
CA GLY A 136 -11.11 -1.07 8.08
C GLY A 136 -11.16 -0.50 6.67
N PHE A 137 -10.15 -0.76 5.84
CA PHE A 137 -10.25 -0.51 4.40
C PHE A 137 -11.13 -1.58 3.76
N ARG A 138 -12.01 -1.14 2.86
CA ARG A 138 -12.82 -2.03 2.02
C ARG A 138 -12.21 -2.09 0.62
N ILE A 139 -12.21 -3.29 0.03
CA ILE A 139 -11.85 -3.45 -1.38
C ILE A 139 -12.87 -2.71 -2.23
N ALA A 140 -12.39 -1.89 -3.16
CA ALA A 140 -13.26 -1.15 -4.06
C ALA A 140 -14.00 -2.12 -5.00
N ILE A 141 -15.33 -1.99 -5.02
CA ILE A 141 -16.21 -2.75 -5.90
C ILE A 141 -16.15 -2.12 -7.30
N PRO A 142 -15.85 -2.87 -8.36
CA PRO A 142 -15.79 -2.36 -9.72
C PRO A 142 -17.12 -1.71 -10.14
N LYS A 143 -17.08 -0.42 -10.51
CA LYS A 143 -18.23 0.32 -11.04
C LYS A 143 -18.02 0.64 -12.51
N ARG A 144 -19.12 0.75 -13.25
CA ARG A 144 -19.13 1.31 -14.61
C ARG A 144 -19.23 2.82 -14.51
N LYS A 145 -18.61 3.54 -15.43
CA LYS A 145 -18.76 4.99 -15.57
C LYS A 145 -19.14 5.31 -17.02
N TRP A 146 -19.81 6.43 -17.21
CA TRP A 146 -20.26 6.83 -18.54
C TRP A 146 -19.11 7.11 -19.50
N TRP A 147 -17.99 7.66 -19.02
CA TRP A 147 -16.79 7.92 -19.82
C TRP A 147 -16.09 6.65 -20.34
N SER A 148 -16.34 5.47 -19.75
CA SER A 148 -15.86 4.20 -20.29
C SER A 148 -16.89 3.56 -21.25
N LEU A 149 -17.82 4.37 -21.77
CA LEU A 149 -18.97 3.97 -22.58
C LEU A 149 -19.76 2.79 -21.97
N TRP A 150 -19.74 2.64 -20.65
CA TRP A 150 -20.31 1.50 -19.91
C TRP A 150 -19.75 0.11 -20.23
N ILE A 151 -18.70 0.02 -21.06
CA ILE A 151 -18.12 -1.25 -21.52
C ILE A 151 -17.30 -1.90 -20.41
N ILE A 152 -16.48 -1.12 -19.72
CA ILE A 152 -15.45 -1.64 -18.80
C ILE A 152 -15.85 -1.36 -17.35
N LYS A 153 -15.87 -2.40 -16.51
CA LYS A 153 -15.97 -2.26 -15.05
C LYS A 153 -14.57 -2.02 -14.47
N SER A 154 -14.42 -0.99 -13.64
CA SER A 154 -13.14 -0.67 -12.99
C SER A 154 -13.34 -0.30 -11.52
N GLN A 155 -12.40 -0.71 -10.66
CA GLN A 155 -12.38 -0.31 -9.25
C GLN A 155 -12.18 1.20 -9.07
N LEU A 156 -11.45 1.81 -10.01
CA LEU A 156 -11.29 3.27 -10.08
C LEU A 156 -12.64 3.98 -10.26
N GLY A 157 -13.65 3.31 -10.83
CA GLY A 157 -15.00 3.86 -10.97
C GLY A 157 -15.68 4.22 -9.64
N GLN A 158 -15.13 3.84 -8.48
CA GLN A 158 -15.66 4.30 -7.19
C GLN A 158 -15.24 5.73 -6.83
N LEU A 159 -14.14 6.21 -7.38
CA LEU A 159 -13.60 7.53 -7.08
C LEU A 159 -14.31 8.65 -7.86
N ASN A 160 -14.21 9.87 -7.33
CA ASN A 160 -14.67 11.10 -8.01
C ASN A 160 -13.89 11.30 -9.32
N THR A 161 -14.53 11.89 -10.33
CA THR A 161 -13.92 12.14 -11.65
C THR A 161 -12.69 13.03 -11.57
N SER A 162 -12.71 14.07 -10.72
CA SER A 162 -11.56 14.95 -10.47
C SER A 162 -10.37 14.18 -9.88
N SER A 163 -10.62 13.37 -8.84
CA SER A 163 -9.61 12.51 -8.21
C SER A 163 -9.04 11.48 -9.19
N LEU A 164 -9.88 10.92 -10.07
CA LEU A 164 -9.44 10.01 -11.12
C LEU A 164 -8.54 10.68 -12.13
N PHE A 165 -8.88 11.89 -12.58
CA PHE A 165 -8.04 12.63 -13.50
C PHE A 165 -6.67 12.95 -12.89
N ASN A 166 -6.64 13.42 -11.63
CA ASN A 166 -5.40 13.71 -10.91
C ASN A 166 -4.54 12.45 -10.69
N LEU A 167 -5.17 11.33 -10.34
CA LEU A 167 -4.48 10.05 -10.20
C LEU A 167 -3.92 9.59 -11.54
N PHE A 168 -4.72 9.63 -12.61
CA PHE A 168 -4.31 9.27 -13.95
C PHE A 168 -3.11 10.10 -14.42
N LEU A 169 -3.20 11.43 -14.30
CA LEU A 169 -2.11 12.33 -14.69
C LEU A 169 -0.83 12.04 -13.89
N ASN A 170 -0.95 11.77 -12.58
CA ASN A 170 0.22 11.44 -11.78
C ASN A 170 0.85 10.11 -12.19
N ARG A 171 0.03 9.06 -12.37
CA ARG A 171 0.50 7.74 -12.82
C ARG A 171 1.12 7.82 -14.21
N PHE A 172 0.55 8.61 -15.12
CA PHE A 172 1.10 8.87 -16.45
C PHE A 172 2.47 9.56 -16.37
N LEU A 173 2.62 10.59 -15.54
CA LEU A 173 3.92 11.25 -15.32
C LEU A 173 4.96 10.32 -14.70
N VAL A 174 4.55 9.43 -13.78
CA VAL A 174 5.43 8.42 -13.21
C VAL A 174 5.83 7.39 -14.26
N PHE A 175 4.90 6.95 -15.10
CA PHE A 175 5.14 6.06 -16.23
C PHE A 175 6.20 6.64 -17.19
N LEU A 176 6.03 7.90 -17.61
CA LEU A 176 7.03 8.59 -18.44
C LEU A 176 8.42 8.63 -17.78
N LYS A 177 8.49 8.87 -16.46
CA LYS A 177 9.77 8.86 -15.72
C LYS A 177 10.41 7.47 -15.62
N MET A 178 9.61 6.41 -15.65
CA MET A 178 10.11 5.03 -15.67
C MET A 178 10.63 4.62 -17.05
N LEU A 179 10.16 5.26 -18.14
CA LEU A 179 10.71 5.05 -19.48
C LEU A 179 12.17 5.49 -19.61
N VAL A 180 12.71 6.35 -18.74
CA VAL A 180 14.14 6.71 -18.74
C VAL A 180 15.03 5.53 -18.32
N GLY A 181 14.45 4.53 -17.63
CA GLY A 181 15.14 3.33 -17.17
C GLY A 181 15.90 3.50 -15.85
N GLU A 182 16.31 2.40 -15.25
CA GLU A 182 16.99 2.31 -13.95
C GLU A 182 18.43 1.81 -14.11
N VAL A 183 19.25 2.04 -13.08
CA VAL A 183 20.59 1.48 -12.99
C VAL A 183 20.46 -0.03 -12.81
N ILE A 184 21.10 -0.79 -13.70
CA ILE A 184 21.08 -2.25 -13.66
C ILE A 184 22.07 -2.70 -12.56
N PRO A 185 21.69 -3.63 -11.68
CA PRO A 185 22.65 -4.23 -10.75
C PRO A 185 23.76 -4.95 -11.52
N VAL A 186 25.01 -4.76 -11.10
CA VAL A 186 26.23 -5.20 -11.80
C VAL A 186 26.18 -6.70 -12.17
N ASN A 187 25.57 -7.51 -11.31
CA ASN A 187 25.54 -8.98 -11.46
C ASN A 187 24.60 -9.49 -12.56
N ASN A 188 23.80 -8.63 -13.23
CA ASN A 188 22.73 -9.07 -14.15
C ASN A 188 22.79 -8.43 -15.55
N ILE A 189 23.95 -7.91 -15.96
CA ILE A 189 24.10 -7.26 -17.26
C ILE A 189 24.03 -8.31 -18.38
N LYS A 190 22.94 -8.33 -19.15
CA LYS A 190 22.86 -9.14 -20.37
C LYS A 190 23.56 -8.41 -21.52
N SER A 191 24.13 -9.19 -22.44
CA SER A 191 24.65 -8.69 -23.72
C SER A 191 23.48 -8.35 -24.67
N GLY A 192 23.65 -7.29 -25.48
CA GLY A 192 22.68 -6.84 -26.48
C GLY A 192 21.88 -5.57 -26.11
N PHE A 193 21.70 -4.68 -27.10
CA PHE A 193 21.06 -3.36 -26.94
C PHE A 193 19.61 -3.45 -26.46
N PHE A 194 18.77 -4.27 -27.12
CA PHE A 194 17.36 -4.45 -26.76
C PHE A 194 17.17 -5.08 -25.37
N ARG A 195 17.99 -6.09 -25.03
CA ARG A 195 17.95 -6.73 -23.72
C ARG A 195 18.32 -5.74 -22.61
N ARG A 196 19.37 -4.94 -22.81
CA ARG A 196 19.74 -3.85 -21.88
C ARG A 196 18.64 -2.79 -21.78
N PHE A 197 17.99 -2.44 -22.90
CA PHE A 197 16.88 -1.48 -22.91
C PHE A 197 15.69 -1.95 -22.06
N LEU A 198 15.29 -3.22 -22.20
CA LEU A 198 14.21 -3.82 -21.40
C LEU A 198 14.63 -4.02 -19.94
N GLN A 199 15.87 -4.43 -19.68
CA GLN A 199 16.41 -4.58 -18.32
C GLN A 199 16.39 -3.27 -17.54
N LYS A 200 16.76 -2.15 -18.18
CA LYS A 200 16.65 -0.82 -17.57
C LYS A 200 15.19 -0.50 -17.21
N ARG A 201 14.21 -1.07 -17.90
CA ARG A 201 12.76 -0.84 -17.67
C ARG A 201 12.09 -1.99 -16.94
N ARG A 202 12.84 -2.88 -16.29
CA ARG A 202 12.31 -4.06 -15.57
C ARG A 202 11.15 -3.72 -14.63
N ARG A 203 11.22 -2.59 -13.91
CA ARG A 203 10.18 -2.15 -12.99
C ARG A 203 8.88 -1.80 -13.70
N LEU A 204 9.00 -1.06 -14.80
CA LEU A 204 7.86 -0.71 -15.64
C LEU A 204 7.22 -1.97 -16.20
N MET A 205 8.02 -2.91 -16.72
CA MET A 205 7.50 -4.18 -17.25
C MET A 205 6.82 -5.01 -16.15
N HIS A 206 7.41 -5.09 -14.96
CA HIS A 206 6.83 -5.78 -13.80
C HIS A 206 5.49 -5.15 -13.35
N GLN A 207 5.43 -3.82 -13.27
CA GLN A 207 4.19 -3.14 -12.88
C GLN A 207 3.10 -3.31 -13.94
N LEU A 208 3.46 -3.27 -15.23
CA LEU A 208 2.55 -3.49 -16.35
C LEU A 208 2.01 -4.93 -16.38
N SER A 209 2.87 -5.93 -16.18
CA SER A 209 2.45 -7.34 -16.16
C SER A 209 1.45 -7.62 -15.05
N ASN A 210 1.62 -6.96 -13.90
CA ASN A 210 0.82 -7.23 -12.70
C ASN A 210 -0.31 -6.21 -12.50
N LEU A 211 -0.64 -5.37 -13.51
CA LEU A 211 -1.67 -4.31 -13.39
C LEU A 211 -3.04 -4.83 -12.92
N LYS A 212 -3.43 -6.03 -13.36
CA LYS A 212 -4.73 -6.64 -13.01
C LYS A 212 -4.82 -7.10 -11.54
N GLU A 213 -3.67 -7.33 -10.92
CA GLU A 213 -3.56 -7.82 -9.54
C GLU A 213 -3.67 -6.69 -8.52
N TYR A 214 -3.22 -5.48 -8.86
CA TYR A 214 -3.35 -4.33 -7.96
C TYR A 214 -4.82 -4.05 -7.69
N LYS A 215 -5.21 -4.17 -6.42
CA LYS A 215 -6.54 -3.83 -5.94
C LYS A 215 -6.51 -2.48 -5.25
N LEU A 216 -7.58 -1.71 -5.47
CA LEU A 216 -7.84 -0.47 -4.76
C LEU A 216 -8.56 -0.78 -3.44
N PHE A 217 -8.01 -0.27 -2.36
CA PHE A 217 -8.57 -0.27 -1.02
C PHE A 217 -8.96 1.15 -0.64
N ILE A 218 -10.16 1.32 -0.10
CA ILE A 218 -10.71 2.60 0.29
C ILE A 218 -11.09 2.52 1.77
N LEU A 219 -10.63 3.48 2.58
CA LEU A 219 -11.01 3.53 3.99
C LEU A 219 -12.52 3.78 4.11
N SER A 220 -13.21 2.87 4.81
CA SER A 220 -14.66 2.97 5.03
C SER A 220 -14.99 4.21 5.87
N THR A 221 -16.14 4.84 5.60
CA THR A 221 -16.63 6.02 6.35
C THR A 221 -16.84 5.72 7.83
N GLU A 222 -17.30 4.51 8.15
CA GLU A 222 -17.43 4.01 9.53
C GLU A 222 -16.11 4.12 10.31
N MET A 223 -14.99 3.78 9.67
CA MET A 223 -13.65 3.82 10.28
C MET A 223 -12.99 5.20 10.22
N GLN A 224 -13.63 6.18 9.56
CA GLN A 224 -13.26 7.59 9.71
C GLN A 224 -13.82 8.15 11.02
N ASN A 225 -14.99 7.67 11.43
CA ASN A 225 -15.74 8.14 12.60
C ASN A 225 -15.35 7.40 13.87
N LYS A 226 -15.00 6.11 13.78
CA LYS A 226 -14.63 5.28 14.94
C LYS A 226 -13.19 5.56 15.38
N GLU A 227 -12.95 5.65 16.69
CA GLU A 227 -11.61 5.43 17.21
C GLU A 227 -11.18 4.01 16.82
N TRP A 228 -9.98 3.88 16.26
CA TRP A 228 -9.48 2.59 15.83
C TRP A 228 -9.63 1.59 16.98
N PRO A 229 -10.39 0.48 16.81
CA PRO A 229 -10.46 -0.52 17.85
C PRO A 229 -9.02 -1.00 18.07
N ARG A 230 -8.44 -0.75 19.25
CA ARG A 230 -7.12 -1.26 19.64
C ARG A 230 -7.17 -2.79 19.51
N LYS A 231 -6.87 -3.31 18.32
CA LYS A 231 -6.67 -4.73 18.04
C LYS A 231 -5.26 -4.79 17.46
N GLY A 232 -4.30 -5.26 18.27
CA GLY A 232 -2.88 -5.36 17.89
C GLY A 232 -1.95 -4.25 18.41
N GLY A 233 -2.37 -3.51 19.46
CA GLY A 233 -1.42 -2.76 20.28
C GLY A 233 -0.42 -3.70 20.96
N PRO A 234 0.78 -3.24 21.36
CA PRO A 234 1.88 -4.10 21.79
C PRO A 234 1.61 -5.06 22.96
N ASN A 235 0.46 -4.97 23.64
CA ASN A 235 0.13 -5.77 24.84
C ASN A 235 -1.23 -6.50 24.78
N GLU A 236 -1.94 -6.57 23.65
CA GLU A 236 -3.26 -7.22 23.63
C GLU A 236 -3.27 -8.44 22.70
N GLU A 237 -3.72 -9.56 23.27
CA GLU A 237 -3.84 -10.89 22.65
C GLU A 237 -4.59 -10.83 21.33
N TYR A 238 -4.11 -11.66 20.40
CA TYR A 238 -4.50 -11.69 19.00
C TYR A 238 -5.96 -12.13 18.85
N TYR A 239 -6.87 -11.19 18.58
CA TYR A 239 -8.26 -11.50 18.25
C TYR A 239 -8.32 -12.04 16.81
N HIS A 240 -8.54 -13.34 16.63
CA HIS A 240 -8.65 -13.93 15.30
C HIS A 240 -10.03 -13.60 14.68
N PRO A 241 -10.09 -13.00 13.47
CA PRO A 241 -11.36 -12.75 12.77
C PRO A 241 -12.18 -14.02 12.45
N LEU A 242 -11.59 -15.19 12.65
CA LEU A 242 -12.24 -16.50 12.52
C LEU A 242 -13.16 -16.83 13.72
N GLU A 243 -12.96 -16.20 14.89
CA GLU A 243 -13.79 -16.43 16.09
C GLU A 243 -15.19 -15.81 15.97
N GLU A 244 -15.39 -14.82 15.10
CA GLU A 244 -16.69 -14.20 14.83
C GLU A 244 -17.43 -14.86 13.64
N ILE A 245 -16.81 -15.83 12.96
CA ILE A 245 -17.56 -16.66 12.00
C ILE A 245 -18.40 -17.63 12.81
N ASN A 246 -19.62 -17.23 13.14
CA ASN A 246 -20.70 -18.18 13.40
C ASN A 246 -20.93 -18.98 12.12
N VAL A 247 -20.15 -20.05 11.94
CA VAL A 247 -20.42 -21.06 10.93
C VAL A 247 -21.75 -21.65 11.34
N ALA A 248 -22.81 -21.28 10.61
CA ALA A 248 -24.05 -22.03 10.59
C ALA A 248 -23.71 -23.41 10.00
N THR A 249 -23.15 -24.28 10.83
CA THR A 249 -22.94 -25.67 10.50
C THR A 249 -24.33 -26.31 10.47
N PHE A 250 -24.89 -26.45 9.28
CA PHE A 250 -25.82 -27.55 9.05
C PHE A 250 -24.99 -28.83 9.14
N SER A 251 -24.90 -29.38 10.35
CA SER A 251 -24.21 -30.63 10.63
C SER A 251 -24.93 -31.76 9.91
N LYS A 252 -24.27 -32.37 8.92
CA LYS A 252 -24.40 -33.80 8.69
C LYS A 252 -23.09 -34.39 9.17
N GLU A 253 -23.15 -35.01 10.36
CA GLU A 253 -22.01 -35.58 11.06
C GLU A 253 -21.20 -36.50 10.13
N LYS A 254 -19.99 -36.06 9.80
CA LYS A 254 -18.88 -36.95 9.49
C LYS A 254 -17.69 -36.47 10.31
N GLN A 255 -17.28 -37.30 11.27
CA GLN A 255 -16.02 -37.15 11.98
C GLN A 255 -14.90 -37.21 10.94
N ILE A 256 -14.10 -36.16 10.86
CA ILE A 256 -12.85 -36.12 10.11
C ILE A 256 -11.76 -36.08 11.16
N GLU A 257 -10.91 -37.12 11.15
CA GLU A 257 -9.77 -37.27 12.05
C GLU A 257 -8.76 -36.12 11.84
N SER A 258 -8.17 -35.67 12.94
CA SER A 258 -7.20 -34.60 13.01
C SER A 258 -5.82 -35.10 12.56
N GLU A 259 -5.60 -35.22 11.25
CA GLU A 259 -4.25 -35.34 10.71
C GLU A 259 -3.70 -33.94 10.39
N GLU A 260 -2.59 -33.62 11.06
CA GLU A 260 -1.62 -32.54 10.84
C GLU A 260 -2.05 -31.40 9.90
N ILE A 261 -2.55 -30.31 10.50
CA ILE A 261 -2.54 -29.00 9.86
C ILE A 261 -1.07 -28.57 9.76
N ILE A 262 -0.43 -28.91 8.64
CA ILE A 262 0.89 -28.42 8.26
C ILE A 262 0.81 -26.89 8.24
N GLU A 263 1.71 -26.25 9.00
CA GLU A 263 1.80 -24.81 9.23
C GLU A 263 1.57 -23.99 7.96
N TRP A 264 0.43 -23.31 7.92
CA TRP A 264 0.04 -22.41 6.83
C TRP A 264 0.92 -21.14 6.72
N ASP A 265 1.86 -20.97 7.66
CA ASP A 265 2.74 -19.80 7.81
C ASP A 265 4.19 -20.03 7.31
N SER A 266 4.51 -21.24 6.83
CA SER A 266 5.73 -21.44 6.04
C SER A 266 5.47 -20.92 4.64
N GLY A 267 5.56 -19.60 4.46
CA GLY A 267 5.45 -18.98 3.14
C GLY A 267 6.38 -19.72 2.16
N GLU A 268 5.83 -20.32 1.11
CA GLU A 268 6.64 -20.87 0.03
C GLU A 268 7.59 -19.76 -0.44
N THR A 269 8.88 -20.05 -0.51
CA THR A 269 9.81 -19.21 -1.26
C THR A 269 9.29 -19.20 -2.70
N GLU A 270 8.56 -18.14 -3.09
CA GLU A 270 8.07 -17.95 -4.44
C GLU A 270 9.27 -18.10 -5.39
N LYS A 271 9.40 -19.27 -6.03
CA LYS A 271 10.23 -19.42 -7.20
C LYS A 271 9.54 -18.60 -8.27
N ILE A 272 10.08 -17.41 -8.53
CA ILE A 272 9.68 -16.55 -9.65
C ILE A 272 9.57 -17.45 -10.88
N PRO A 273 8.36 -17.70 -11.45
CA PRO A 273 8.26 -18.52 -12.64
C PRO A 273 9.01 -17.81 -13.76
N TYR A 274 10.08 -18.44 -14.23
CA TYR A 274 10.78 -18.02 -15.43
C TYR A 274 9.87 -18.34 -16.62
N VAL A 275 9.15 -17.33 -17.09
CA VAL A 275 8.40 -17.44 -18.36
C VAL A 275 9.41 -17.27 -19.49
N ASP A 276 9.75 -18.39 -20.14
CA ASP A 276 10.49 -18.38 -21.39
C ASP A 276 9.54 -17.94 -22.51
N LEU A 277 9.79 -16.75 -23.08
CA LEU A 277 9.00 -16.15 -24.16
C LEU A 277 9.53 -16.54 -25.55
N SER A 278 10.24 -17.67 -25.67
CA SER A 278 10.80 -18.16 -26.93
C SER A 278 9.96 -19.25 -27.63
N LYS A 279 8.67 -19.34 -27.32
CA LYS A 279 7.69 -20.10 -28.11
C LYS A 279 6.62 -19.17 -28.69
#